data_AF-A0A554NBS2-F1
#
_entry.id   AF-A0A554NBS2-F1
#
_cell.length_a   1.000
_cell.length_b   1.000
_cell.length_c   1.000
_cell.angle_alpha   90.00
_cell.angle_beta   90.00
_cell.angle_gamma   90.00
#
_symmetry.space_group_name_H-M   'P 1'
#
loop_
_entity.id
_entity.type
_entity.pdbx_description
1 polymer ?
#
loop_
_entity_poly.entity_id
_entity_poly.type
_entity_poly.pdbx_seq_one_letter_code
_entity_poly.pdbx_strand_id
1 'polypeptide(L)' 'MSPWYDFTCPDCPAAFAVDDRAREELLDIGCIRCGATVTAAAFGRRETAPPSAA' A
#
# COMPACT_ATOMS: atom_id res chain seq x y z
N MET A 1 0.42 17.44 5.79
CA MET A 1 0.62 16.61 4.59
C MET A 1 0.53 15.16 5.03
N SER A 2 -0.47 14.41 4.57
CA SER A 2 -0.57 12.98 4.92
C SER A 2 0.56 12.20 4.24
N PRO A 3 1.24 11.28 4.95
CA PRO A 3 2.27 10.44 4.35
C PRO A 3 1.63 9.49 3.33
N TRP A 4 2.37 9.20 2.27
CA TRP A 4 2.03 8.19 1.27
C TRP A 4 2.90 6.96 1.48
N TYR A 5 2.43 5.82 0.99
CA TYR A 5 3.14 4.56 1.04
C TYR A 5 3.04 3.84 -0.30
N ASP A 6 4.10 3.15 -0.68
CA ASP A 6 4.07 2.21 -1.78
C ASP A 6 3.75 0.82 -1.24
N PHE A 7 2.59 0.29 -1.59
CA PHE A 7 2.18 -1.05 -1.22
C PHE A 7 2.71 -2.04 -2.25
N THR A 8 3.39 -3.10 -1.80
CA THR A 8 3.81 -4.24 -2.63
C THR A 8 3.47 -5.54 -1.90
N CYS A 9 2.60 -6.36 -2.49
CA CYS A 9 2.23 -7.65 -1.91
C CYS A 9 3.37 -8.68 -2.09
N PRO A 10 3.73 -9.46 -1.04
CA PRO A 10 4.75 -10.50 -1.15
C PRO A 10 4.28 -11.76 -1.89
N ASP A 11 2.98 -12.02 -1.93
CA ASP A 11 2.39 -13.24 -2.52
C ASP A 11 1.89 -13.06 -3.96
N CYS A 12 1.59 -11.84 -4.37
CA CYS A 12 1.04 -11.57 -5.69
C CYS A 12 1.66 -10.30 -6.29
N PRO A 13 1.61 -10.10 -7.62
CA PRO A 13 2.23 -8.94 -8.28
C PRO A 13 1.45 -7.63 -8.07
N ALA A 14 0.70 -7.50 -6.98
CA ALA A 14 -0.04 -6.29 -6.65
C ALA A 14 0.91 -5.23 -6.07
N ALA A 15 1.10 -4.14 -6.79
CA ALA A 15 1.85 -2.98 -6.32
C ALA A 15 1.13 -1.68 -6.71
N PHE A 16 0.94 -0.77 -5.74
CA PHE A 16 0.28 0.52 -5.95
C PHE A 16 0.53 1.49 -4.79
N ALA A 17 0.41 2.78 -5.05
CA ALA A 17 0.53 3.80 -4.01
C ALA A 17 -0.78 3.91 -3.20
N VAL A 18 -0.64 3.99 -1.88
CA VAL A 18 -1.74 4.13 -0.92
C VAL A 18 -1.43 5.25 0.05
N ASP A 19 -2.46 5.92 0.54
CA ASP A 19 -2.34 6.84 1.66
C ASP A 19 -2.35 6.08 3.01
N ASP A 20 -2.10 6.80 4.10
CA ASP A 20 -2.04 6.22 5.45
C ASP A 20 -3.32 5.46 5.84
N ARG A 21 -4.50 5.96 5.47
CA ARG A 21 -5.78 5.28 5.76
C ARG A 21 -5.89 3.99 4.98
N ALA A 22 -5.58 4.01 3.68
CA ALA A 22 -5.61 2.81 2.86
C ALA A 22 -4.58 1.75 3.31
N ARG A 23 -3.43 2.18 3.84
CA ARG A 23 -2.46 1.29 4.49
C ARG A 23 -3.05 0.62 5.72
N GLU A 24 -3.70 1.35 6.61
CA GLU A 24 -4.33 0.78 7.81
C GLU A 24 -5.39 -0.25 7.46
N GLU A 25 -6.25 0.05 6.48
CA GLU A 25 -7.27 -0.89 6.01
C GLU A 25 -6.65 -2.17 5.44
N LEU A 26 -5.61 -2.05 4.60
CA LEU A 26 -4.91 -3.21 4.02
C LEU A 26 -4.19 -4.05 5.08
N LEU A 27 -3.73 -3.45 6.18
CA LEU A 27 -3.14 -4.18 7.31
C LEU A 27 -4.19 -4.98 8.09
N ASP A 28 -5.43 -4.51 8.12
CA ASP A 28 -6.55 -5.19 8.78
C ASP A 28 -7.12 -6.32 7.90
N ILE A 29 -7.47 -6.01 6.65
CA ILE A 29 -8.15 -6.96 5.75
C ILE A 29 -7.19 -7.86 4.96
N GLY A 30 -5.92 -7.45 4.82
CA GLY A 30 -4.95 -8.11 3.94
C GLY A 30 -4.92 -7.54 2.51
N CYS A 31 -4.25 -8.25 1.61
CA CYS A 31 -4.17 -7.85 0.21
C CYS A 31 -5.54 -7.99 -0.48
N ILE A 32 -6.12 -6.89 -0.96
CA ILE A 32 -7.40 -6.90 -1.68
C ILE A 32 -7.41 -7.72 -2.98
N ARG A 33 -6.24 -8.11 -3.51
CA ARG A 33 -6.11 -8.85 -4.78
C ARG A 33 -6.13 -10.36 -4.56
N CYS A 34 -5.36 -10.86 -3.60
CA CYS A 34 -5.21 -12.30 -3.35
C CYS A 34 -5.74 -12.76 -1.98
N GLY A 35 -6.04 -11.84 -1.07
CA GLY A 35 -6.46 -12.14 0.30
C GLY A 35 -5.33 -12.54 1.25
N ALA A 36 -4.06 -12.51 0.81
CA ALA A 36 -2.93 -12.81 1.67
C ALA A 36 -2.78 -11.78 2.80
N THR A 37 -2.41 -12.24 3.99
CA THR A 37 -2.09 -11.36 5.11
C THR A 37 -0.86 -10.52 4.77
N VAL A 38 -0.99 -9.19 4.85
CA VAL A 38 0.11 -8.27 4.64
C VAL A 38 0.49 -7.60 5.95
N THR A 39 1.75 -7.21 6.06
CA THR A 39 2.27 -6.52 7.26
C THR A 39 2.86 -5.18 6.87
N ALA A 40 3.27 -4.38 7.85
CA ALA A 40 3.90 -3.08 7.59
C ALA A 40 5.15 -3.17 6.69
N ALA A 41 5.78 -4.34 6.58
CA ALA A 41 6.90 -4.58 5.67
C ALA A 41 6.50 -4.53 4.18
N ALA A 42 5.22 -4.76 3.86
CA ALA A 42 4.68 -4.61 2.51
C ALA A 42 4.51 -3.14 2.08
N PHE A 43 4.76 -2.19 2.98
CA PHE A 43 4.54 -0.76 2.75
C PHE A 43 5.88 0.01 2.84
N GLY A 44 6.37 0.49 1.70
CA GLY A 44 7.50 1.43 1.65
C GLY A 44 7.04 2.85 1.94
N ARG A 45 7.67 3.57 2.86
CA ARG A 45 7.36 5.00 3.08
C ARG A 45 7.66 5.79 1.81
N ARG A 46 6.70 6.61 1.40
CA ARG A 46 6.81 7.52 0.27
C ARG A 46 6.65 8.96 0.74
N GLU A 47 7.56 9.83 0.31
CA GLU A 47 7.61 11.23 0.75
C GLU A 47 6.60 12.12 0.00
N THR A 48 6.16 11.68 -1.18
CA THR A 48 5.29 12.46 -2.09
C THR A 48 4.17 11.60 -2.65
N ALA A 49 3.01 12.21 -2.89
CA ALA A 49 1.91 11.55 -3.59
C ALA A 49 2.36 11.04 -4.99
N PRO A 50 1.77 9.97 -5.53
CA PRO A 50 2.00 9.62 -6.93
C PRO A 50 1.68 10.83 -7.81
N PRO A 51 2.52 11.14 -8.83
CA PRO A 51 2.15 12.20 -9.77
C PRO A 51 0.80 11.79 -10.38
N SER A 52 -0.22 12.63 -10.23
CA SER A 52 -1.45 12.50 -10.99
C SER A 52 -1.02 12.45 -12.46
N ALA A 53 -1.07 11.25 -13.06
CA ALA A 53 -0.52 11.00 -14.38
C ALA A 53 -1.00 12.10 -15.33
N ALA A 54 -0.04 12.81 -15.91
CA ALA A 54 -0.24 13.88 -16.87
C ALA A 54 -0.79 13.34 -18.19
#